data_AF-A0A8T4LX18-F1
#
_entry.id   AF-A0A8T4LX18-F1
#
_cell.length_a   1.000
_cell.length_b   1.000
_cell.length_c   1.000
_cell.angle_alpha   90.00
_cell.angle_beta   90.00
_cell.angle_gamma   90.00
#
_symmetry.space_group_name_H-M   'P 1'
#
loop_
_entity.id
_entity.type
_entity.pdbx_description
1 polymer ?
#
loop_
_entity_poly.entity_id
_entity_poly.type
_entity_poly.pdbx_seq_one_letter_code
_entity_poly.pdbx_strand_id
1 'polypeptide(L)'
;MGSALLSVGLVIGIAAILTVVVKSIKQPPIIAYIITGVLAGPLFLNLINLNNDSSELILIFAHMGVAFLLFIVGLSLDFRVLKEVGKVSALTGFSEILITAGVGFLIAISLGFGNLTGIYIAAALAFSSTVIIVKILSDKKEIDTLHGKLALGILIVEDFVAALALMARSILSILSCSS
;
A
#
# COMPACT_ATOMS: atom_id res chain seq x y z
N MET A 1 -12.97 7.13 -27.87
CA MET A 1 -11.87 7.97 -27.32
C MET A 1 -12.34 9.21 -26.55
N GLY A 2 -13.29 10.01 -27.06
CA GLY A 2 -13.73 11.24 -26.36
C GLY A 2 -14.33 11.01 -24.96
N SER A 3 -15.12 9.95 -24.79
CA SER A 3 -15.74 9.60 -23.50
C SER A 3 -14.74 9.19 -22.42
N ALA A 4 -13.66 8.49 -22.78
CA ALA A 4 -12.63 8.04 -21.84
C ALA A 4 -11.71 9.20 -21.38
N LEU A 5 -11.41 10.16 -22.26
CA LEU A 5 -10.68 11.36 -21.86
C LEU A 5 -11.49 12.19 -20.86
N LEU A 6 -12.81 12.27 -21.09
CA LEU A 6 -13.72 13.04 -20.26
C LEU A 6 -13.91 12.39 -18.89
N SER A 7 -13.96 11.06 -18.80
CA SER A 7 -14.01 10.35 -17.51
C SER A 7 -12.73 10.57 -16.70
N VAL A 8 -11.54 10.44 -17.31
CA VAL A 8 -10.27 10.73 -16.64
C VAL A 8 -10.21 12.20 -16.18
N GLY A 9 -10.63 13.14 -17.02
CA GLY A 9 -10.71 14.56 -16.67
C GLY A 9 -11.64 14.83 -15.48
N LEU A 10 -12.81 14.18 -15.44
CA LEU A 10 -13.75 14.29 -14.31
C LEU A 10 -13.16 13.69 -13.03
N VAL A 11 -12.51 12.52 -13.10
CA VAL A 11 -11.87 11.90 -11.93
C VAL A 11 -10.77 12.81 -11.36
N ILE A 12 -9.92 13.37 -12.22
CA ILE A 12 -8.88 14.32 -11.80
C ILE A 12 -9.50 15.60 -11.22
N GLY A 13 -10.57 16.11 -11.82
CA GLY A 13 -11.29 17.28 -11.33
C GLY A 13 -11.89 17.08 -9.94
N ILE A 14 -12.57 15.95 -9.73
CA ILE A 14 -13.13 15.57 -8.42
C ILE A 14 -12.00 15.40 -7.38
N ALA A 15 -10.91 14.73 -7.75
CA ALA A 15 -9.74 14.56 -6.89
C ALA A 15 -9.15 15.90 -6.46
N ALA A 16 -9.01 16.85 -7.39
CA ALA A 16 -8.47 18.17 -7.10
C ALA A 16 -9.35 18.94 -6.12
N ILE A 17 -10.67 18.97 -6.34
CA ILE A 17 -11.63 19.64 -5.47
C ILE A 17 -11.59 19.04 -4.06
N LEU A 18 -11.69 17.71 -3.95
CA LEU A 18 -11.65 17.03 -2.66
C LEU A 18 -10.31 17.21 -1.95
N THR A 19 -9.20 17.25 -2.69
CA THR A 19 -7.88 17.50 -2.10
C THR A 19 -7.82 18.87 -1.45
N VAL A 20 -8.38 19.91 -2.08
CA VAL A 20 -8.44 21.25 -1.48
C VAL A 20 -9.24 21.24 -0.18
N VAL A 21 -10.39 20.56 -0.16
CA VAL A 21 -11.24 20.44 1.04
C VAL A 21 -10.52 19.68 2.16
N VAL A 22 -9.99 18.50 1.87
CA VAL A 22 -9.28 17.64 2.84
C VAL A 22 -8.04 18.37 3.39
N LYS A 23 -7.31 19.09 2.54
CA LYS A 23 -6.15 19.89 2.96
C LYS A 23 -6.55 21.08 3.84
N SER A 24 -7.71 21.69 3.60
CA SER A 24 -8.26 22.75 4.47
C SER A 24 -8.51 22.23 5.90
N ILE A 25 -8.90 20.97 6.03
CA ILE A 25 -9.11 20.28 7.32
C ILE A 25 -7.79 19.70 7.89
N LYS A 26 -6.63 20.01 7.29
CA LYS A 26 -5.30 19.52 7.66
C LYS A 26 -5.14 18.00 7.59
N GLN A 27 -5.94 17.35 6.76
CA GLN A 27 -5.88 15.90 6.55
C GLN A 27 -4.93 15.55 5.38
N PRO A 28 -4.28 14.37 5.40
CA PRO A 28 -3.44 13.92 4.30
C PRO A 28 -4.21 13.82 2.96
N PRO A 29 -3.62 14.23 1.82
CA PRO A 29 -4.27 14.17 0.50
C PRO A 29 -4.76 12.78 0.10
N ILE A 30 -4.14 11.72 0.64
CA ILE A 30 -4.51 10.33 0.36
C ILE A 30 -6.00 10.05 0.62
N ILE A 31 -6.58 10.70 1.64
CA ILE A 31 -7.99 10.55 2.00
C ILE A 31 -8.88 11.06 0.86
N ALA A 32 -8.52 12.20 0.25
CA ALA A 32 -9.24 12.73 -0.90
C ALA A 32 -9.19 11.78 -2.09
N TYR A 33 -8.04 11.13 -2.35
CA TYR A 33 -7.90 10.19 -3.45
C TYR A 33 -8.76 8.92 -3.24
N ILE A 34 -8.80 8.38 -2.01
CA ILE A 34 -9.67 7.24 -1.67
C ILE A 34 -11.15 7.62 -1.86
N ILE A 35 -11.58 8.76 -1.33
CA ILE A 35 -12.97 9.24 -1.48
C ILE A 35 -13.30 9.45 -2.96
N THR A 36 -12.36 10.01 -3.73
CA THR A 36 -12.55 10.19 -5.17
C THR A 36 -12.73 8.86 -5.88
N GLY A 37 -11.90 7.85 -5.57
CA GLY A 37 -12.04 6.51 -6.16
C GLY A 37 -13.39 5.88 -5.83
N VAL A 38 -13.85 6.01 -4.59
CA VAL A 38 -15.17 5.53 -4.17
C VAL A 38 -16.29 6.24 -4.93
N LEU A 39 -16.24 7.58 -5.03
CA LEU A 39 -17.25 8.37 -5.75
C LEU A 39 -17.22 8.14 -7.26
N ALA A 40 -16.05 8.02 -7.86
CA ALA A 40 -15.88 7.78 -9.29
C ALA A 40 -16.20 6.34 -9.70
N GLY A 41 -16.16 5.42 -8.74
CA GLY A 41 -16.46 4.02 -8.95
C GLY A 41 -17.93 3.74 -9.32
N PRO A 42 -18.24 2.48 -9.66
CA PRO A 42 -19.56 2.07 -10.14
C PRO A 42 -20.68 2.24 -9.11
N LEU A 43 -20.33 2.34 -7.81
CA LEU A 43 -21.28 2.47 -6.70
C LEU A 43 -21.95 3.86 -6.62
N PHE A 44 -21.34 4.91 -7.17
CA PHE A 44 -21.83 6.28 -7.02
C PHE A 44 -22.03 6.95 -8.38
N LEU A 45 -20.97 7.58 -8.93
CA LEU A 45 -21.08 8.34 -10.18
C LEU A 45 -20.95 7.44 -11.41
N ASN A 46 -20.53 6.19 -11.24
CA ASN A 46 -20.34 5.20 -12.30
C ASN A 46 -19.54 5.72 -13.51
N LEU A 47 -18.56 6.58 -13.23
CA LEU A 47 -17.65 7.16 -14.23
C LEU A 47 -16.68 6.10 -14.76
N ILE A 48 -16.40 5.08 -13.94
CA ILE A 48 -15.55 3.94 -14.25
C ILE A 48 -16.41 2.68 -14.32
N ASN A 49 -17.01 2.44 -15.49
CA ASN A 49 -17.74 1.21 -15.77
C ASN A 49 -16.77 0.12 -16.25
N LEU A 50 -16.65 -0.96 -15.48
CA LEU A 50 -15.79 -2.12 -15.77
C LEU A 50 -16.13 -2.86 -17.08
N ASN A 51 -17.29 -2.56 -17.67
CA ASN A 51 -17.80 -3.21 -18.88
C ASN A 51 -17.54 -2.41 -20.18
N ASN A 52 -16.89 -1.23 -20.09
CA ASN A 52 -16.65 -0.33 -21.21
C ASN A 52 -15.14 -0.09 -21.43
N ASP A 53 -14.74 0.25 -22.66
CA ASP A 53 -13.36 0.60 -23.07
C ASP A 53 -12.69 1.69 -22.20
N SER A 54 -13.48 2.50 -21.49
CA SER A 54 -12.99 3.53 -20.56
C SER A 54 -12.16 2.97 -19.40
N SER A 55 -12.39 1.71 -19.02
CA SER A 55 -11.65 1.07 -17.92
C SER A 55 -10.22 0.71 -18.29
N GLU A 56 -9.96 0.39 -19.57
CA GLU A 56 -8.63 -0.01 -20.02
C GLU A 56 -7.63 1.16 -19.94
N LEU A 57 -8.02 2.35 -20.41
CA LEU A 57 -7.19 3.55 -20.31
C LEU A 57 -6.89 3.91 -18.85
N ILE A 58 -7.90 3.92 -17.98
CA ILE A 58 -7.71 4.23 -16.55
C ILE A 58 -6.75 3.23 -15.90
N LEU A 59 -6.86 1.94 -16.23
CA LEU A 59 -5.93 0.92 -15.77
C LEU A 59 -4.50 1.16 -16.29
N ILE A 60 -4.32 1.52 -17.55
CA ILE A 60 -2.99 1.84 -18.10
C ILE A 60 -2.37 3.04 -17.35
N PHE A 61 -3.13 4.12 -17.14
CA PHE A 61 -2.68 5.27 -16.37
C PHE A 61 -2.37 4.91 -14.90
N ALA A 62 -3.17 4.04 -14.28
CA ALA A 62 -2.92 3.56 -12.92
C ALA A 62 -1.60 2.77 -12.84
N HIS A 63 -1.36 1.83 -13.76
CA HIS A 63 -0.11 1.07 -13.80
C HIS A 63 1.10 2.00 -14.03
N MET A 64 1.01 2.95 -14.96
CA MET A 64 2.07 3.93 -15.18
C MET A 64 2.31 4.81 -13.95
N GLY A 65 1.24 5.25 -13.29
CA GLY A 65 1.33 6.04 -12.06
C GLY A 65 2.04 5.28 -10.93
N VAL A 66 1.70 4.01 -10.73
CA VAL A 66 2.38 3.14 -9.76
C VAL A 66 3.84 2.91 -10.16
N ALA A 67 4.11 2.64 -11.43
CA ALA A 67 5.48 2.45 -11.92
C ALA A 67 6.35 3.70 -11.68
N PHE A 68 5.84 4.89 -12.01
CA PHE A 68 6.55 6.15 -11.73
C PHE A 68 6.72 6.41 -10.24
N LEU A 69 5.72 6.11 -9.42
CA LEU A 69 5.83 6.26 -7.97
C LEU A 69 6.93 5.37 -7.42
N LEU A 70 6.93 4.08 -7.76
CA LEU A 70 7.95 3.13 -7.32
C LEU A 70 9.33 3.49 -7.86
N PHE A 71 9.41 4.02 -9.09
CA PHE A 71 10.66 4.51 -9.67
C PHE A 71 11.21 5.71 -8.89
N ILE A 72 10.39 6.72 -8.58
CA ILE A 72 10.79 7.88 -7.80
C ILE A 72 11.21 7.48 -6.38
N VAL A 73 10.47 6.57 -5.73
CA VAL A 73 10.84 6.03 -4.42
C VAL A 73 12.19 5.33 -4.50
N GLY A 74 12.43 4.54 -5.55
CA GLY A 74 13.73 3.91 -5.84
C GLY A 74 14.86 4.92 -6.01
N LEU A 75 14.64 6.03 -6.73
CA LEU A 75 15.60 7.11 -6.89
C LEU A 75 15.87 7.89 -5.58
N SER A 76 14.90 7.91 -4.67
CA SER A 76 15.01 8.62 -3.37
C SER A 76 15.72 7.79 -2.30
N LEU A 77 16.06 6.53 -2.59
CA LEU A 77 16.76 5.63 -1.67
C LEU A 77 18.26 5.86 -1.72
N ASP A 78 18.81 6.43 -0.66
CA ASP A 78 20.25 6.46 -0.44
C ASP A 78 20.74 5.12 0.13
N PHE A 79 21.52 4.38 -0.66
CA PHE A 79 22.12 3.10 -0.23
C PHE A 79 23.00 3.23 1.01
N ARG A 80 23.58 4.42 1.27
CA ARG A 80 24.40 4.67 2.46
C ARG A 80 23.56 4.69 3.71
N VAL A 81 22.40 5.32 3.62
CA VAL A 81 21.40 5.37 4.69
C VAL A 81 20.91 3.98 5.01
N LEU A 82 20.57 3.19 3.99
CA LEU A 82 20.14 1.81 4.19
C LEU A 82 21.21 0.95 4.88
N LYS A 83 22.49 1.21 4.61
CA LYS A 83 23.61 0.51 5.27
C LYS A 83 23.82 0.96 6.72
N GLU A 84 23.58 2.23 7.02
CA GLU A 84 23.71 2.82 8.34
C GLU A 84 22.61 2.36 9.29
N VAL A 85 21.35 2.38 8.84
CA VAL A 85 20.18 2.02 9.66
C VAL A 85 19.73 0.57 9.47
N GLY A 86 20.23 -0.12 8.45
CA GLY A 86 19.69 -1.42 8.01
C GLY A 86 19.72 -2.52 9.07
N LYS A 87 20.76 -2.59 9.91
CA LYS A 87 20.81 -3.59 11.00
C LYS A 87 19.75 -3.33 12.06
N VAL A 88 19.57 -2.05 12.44
CA VAL A 88 18.57 -1.64 13.43
C VAL A 88 17.18 -1.83 12.85
N SER A 89 16.93 -1.33 11.64
CA SER A 89 15.66 -1.48 10.93
C SER A 89 15.28 -2.94 10.67
N ALA A 90 16.23 -3.82 10.35
CA ALA A 90 15.96 -5.25 10.19
C ALA A 90 15.55 -5.89 11.51
N LEU A 91 16.28 -5.63 12.60
CA LEU A 91 15.95 -6.19 13.91
C LEU A 91 14.59 -5.68 14.40
N THR A 92 14.32 -4.39 14.21
CA THR A 92 13.05 -3.77 14.59
C THR A 92 11.91 -4.29 13.72
N GLY A 93 12.06 -4.34 12.40
CA GLY A 93 11.01 -4.83 11.49
C GLY A 93 10.68 -6.31 11.71
N PHE A 94 11.68 -7.18 11.89
CA PHE A 94 11.43 -8.58 12.22
C PHE A 94 10.74 -8.74 13.57
N SER A 95 11.16 -7.98 14.59
CA SER A 95 10.53 -8.05 15.90
C SER A 95 9.10 -7.52 15.88
N GLU A 96 8.84 -6.42 15.16
CA GLU A 96 7.51 -5.87 14.93
C GLU A 96 6.58 -6.88 14.25
N ILE A 97 7.02 -7.52 13.15
CA ILE A 97 6.20 -8.54 12.45
C ILE A 97 5.87 -9.71 13.37
N LEU A 98 6.85 -10.23 14.11
CA LEU A 98 6.64 -11.36 15.02
C LEU A 98 5.68 -11.02 16.17
N ILE A 99 5.85 -9.84 16.78
CA ILE A 99 5.01 -9.38 17.87
C ILE A 99 3.59 -9.14 17.37
N THR A 100 3.44 -8.43 16.25
CA THR A 100 2.12 -8.06 15.70
C THR A 100 1.36 -9.28 15.21
N ALA A 101 2.03 -10.22 14.53
CA ALA A 101 1.44 -11.50 14.14
C ALA A 101 1.09 -12.36 15.36
N GLY A 102 1.94 -12.42 16.38
CA GLY A 102 1.67 -13.16 17.61
C GLY A 102 0.45 -12.63 18.35
N VAL A 103 0.37 -11.31 18.53
CA VAL A 103 -0.77 -10.64 19.16
C VAL A 103 -2.03 -10.80 18.31
N GLY A 104 -1.94 -10.61 17.00
CA GLY A 104 -3.07 -10.79 16.07
C GLY A 104 -3.61 -12.22 16.10
N PHE A 105 -2.74 -13.23 16.21
CA PHE A 105 -3.14 -14.62 16.34
C PHE A 105 -3.86 -14.90 17.65
N LEU A 106 -3.34 -14.40 18.78
CA LEU A 106 -3.98 -14.54 20.09
C LEU A 106 -5.37 -13.89 20.13
N ILE A 107 -5.52 -12.72 19.52
CA ILE A 107 -6.81 -12.03 19.38
C ILE A 107 -7.77 -12.88 18.53
N ALA A 108 -7.31 -13.43 17.40
CA ALA A 108 -8.13 -14.24 16.52
C ALA A 108 -8.62 -15.53 17.20
N ILE A 109 -7.76 -16.24 17.94
CA ILE A 109 -8.17 -17.42 18.71
C ILE A 109 -9.15 -17.02 19.83
N SER A 110 -8.94 -15.89 20.49
CA SER A 110 -9.84 -15.40 21.55
C SER A 110 -11.24 -15.06 21.03
N LEU A 111 -11.34 -14.68 19.75
CA LEU A 111 -12.61 -14.45 19.04
C LEU A 111 -13.27 -15.76 18.54
N GLY A 112 -12.65 -16.92 18.78
CA GLY A 112 -13.19 -18.22 18.39
C GLY A 112 -12.85 -18.65 16.97
N PHE A 113 -11.93 -17.97 16.27
CA PHE A 113 -11.46 -18.43 14.97
C PHE A 113 -10.57 -19.67 15.11
N GLY A 114 -10.66 -20.61 14.16
CA GLY A 114 -9.79 -21.79 14.13
C GLY A 114 -8.32 -21.43 13.80
N ASN A 115 -7.37 -22.31 14.13
CA ASN A 115 -5.93 -22.05 13.98
C ASN A 115 -5.52 -21.56 12.59
N LEU A 116 -6.02 -22.19 11.52
CA LEU A 116 -5.70 -21.78 10.15
C LEU A 116 -6.23 -20.38 9.84
N THR A 117 -7.49 -20.10 10.18
CA THR A 117 -8.11 -18.78 10.00
C THR A 117 -7.40 -17.71 10.83
N GLY A 118 -7.01 -18.05 12.06
CA GLY A 118 -6.27 -17.15 12.95
C GLY A 118 -4.90 -16.76 12.38
N ILE A 119 -4.18 -17.69 11.75
CA ILE A 119 -2.90 -17.38 11.08
C ILE A 119 -3.12 -16.41 9.91
N TYR A 120 -4.18 -16.59 9.11
CA TYR A 120 -4.48 -15.67 8.02
C TYR A 120 -4.85 -14.27 8.52
N ILE A 121 -5.64 -14.18 9.59
CA ILE A 121 -6.00 -12.90 10.20
C ILE A 121 -4.77 -12.21 10.78
N ALA A 122 -3.92 -12.96 11.50
CA ALA A 122 -2.67 -12.46 12.06
C ALA A 122 -1.73 -11.93 10.99
N ALA A 123 -1.57 -12.66 9.88
CA ALA A 123 -0.76 -12.23 8.74
C ALA A 123 -1.35 -10.96 8.10
N ALA A 124 -2.67 -10.89 7.92
CA ALA A 124 -3.34 -9.71 7.37
C ALA A 124 -3.18 -8.46 8.26
N LEU A 125 -3.11 -8.63 9.58
CA LEU A 125 -2.89 -7.54 10.54
C LEU A 125 -1.42 -7.11 10.64
N ALA A 126 -0.47 -8.01 10.36
CA ALA A 126 0.95 -7.73 10.46
C ALA A 126 1.53 -6.95 9.28
N PHE A 127 0.82 -6.89 8.14
CA PHE A 127 1.27 -6.14 6.97
C PHE A 127 0.78 -4.69 6.98
N SER A 128 1.71 -3.76 6.86
CA SER A 128 1.51 -2.33 6.78
C SER A 128 1.35 -1.85 5.34
N SER A 129 0.81 -0.64 5.17
CA SER A 129 0.68 -0.02 3.85
C SER A 129 1.89 0.87 3.57
N THR A 130 2.93 0.29 2.97
CA THR A 130 4.24 0.95 2.81
C THR A 130 4.18 2.22 1.98
N VAL A 131 3.41 2.19 0.88
CA VAL A 131 3.18 3.34 0.00
C VAL A 131 2.63 4.55 0.76
N ILE A 132 1.71 4.33 1.71
CA ILE A 132 1.06 5.41 2.47
C ILE A 132 2.06 6.06 3.43
N ILE A 133 2.85 5.26 4.15
CA ILE A 133 3.84 5.80 5.09
C ILE A 133 4.91 6.59 4.35
N VAL A 134 5.44 6.06 3.24
CA VAL A 134 6.41 6.76 2.39
C VAL A 134 5.83 8.07 1.86
N LYS A 135 4.56 8.07 1.42
CA LYS A 135 3.87 9.28 0.96
C LYS A 135 3.78 10.33 2.07
N ILE A 136 3.39 9.95 3.29
CA ILE A 136 3.26 10.87 4.42
C ILE A 136 4.61 11.47 4.80
N LEU A 137 5.67 10.66 4.87
CA LEU A 137 7.03 11.14 5.12
C LEU A 137 7.51 12.08 4.02
N SER A 138 7.20 11.78 2.76
CA SER A 138 7.53 12.63 1.61
C SER A 138 6.80 13.98 1.68
N ASP A 139 5.48 13.96 1.91
CA ASP A 139 4.64 15.15 2.00
C ASP A 139 5.07 16.06 3.17
N LYS A 140 5.61 15.46 4.25
CA LYS A 140 6.20 16.17 5.40
C LYS A 140 7.67 16.57 5.21
N LYS A 141 8.33 16.13 4.14
CA LYS A 141 9.79 16.28 3.91
C LYS A 141 10.66 15.66 5.02
N GLU A 142 10.19 14.56 5.60
CA GLU A 142 10.84 13.88 6.72
C GLU A 142 11.66 12.64 6.30
N ILE A 143 11.68 12.30 5.00
CA ILE A 143 12.38 11.11 4.46
C ILE A 143 13.86 11.06 4.87
N ASP A 144 14.55 12.20 4.87
CA ASP A 144 15.98 12.28 5.16
C ASP A 144 16.31 12.36 6.67
N THR A 145 15.29 12.43 7.54
CA THR A 145 15.47 12.45 9.00
C THR A 145 15.82 11.07 9.53
N LEU A 146 16.47 10.96 10.70
CA LEU A 146 16.81 9.67 11.30
C LEU A 146 15.59 8.73 11.43
N HIS A 147 14.46 9.27 11.89
CA HIS A 147 13.21 8.50 12.02
C HIS A 147 12.63 8.12 10.65
N GLY A 148 12.71 9.01 9.66
CA GLY A 148 12.26 8.71 8.30
C GLY A 148 13.07 7.60 7.64
N LYS A 149 14.40 7.65 7.82
CA LYS A 149 15.35 6.63 7.35
C LYS A 149 15.14 5.28 8.03
N LEU A 150 14.93 5.28 9.35
CA LEU A 150 14.59 4.07 10.11
C LEU A 150 13.27 3.46 9.65
N ALA A 151 12.23 4.28 9.46
CA ALA A 151 10.93 3.85 8.96
C ALA A 151 11.04 3.26 7.56
N LEU A 152 11.72 3.93 6.62
CA LEU A 152 12.03 3.39 5.29
C LEU A 152 12.77 2.05 5.35
N GLY A 153 13.75 1.92 6.25
CA GLY A 153 14.45 0.66 6.45
C GLY A 153 13.53 -0.46 6.96
N ILE A 154 12.62 -0.17 7.90
CA ILE A 154 11.66 -1.15 8.43
C ILE A 154 10.68 -1.56 7.32
N LEU A 155 10.17 -0.59 6.56
CA LEU A 155 9.26 -0.80 5.44
C LEU A 155 9.85 -1.74 4.38
N ILE A 156 11.14 -1.58 4.05
CA ILE A 156 11.83 -2.46 3.09
C ILE A 156 11.93 -3.89 3.62
N VAL A 157 12.22 -4.07 4.91
CA VAL A 157 12.32 -5.38 5.54
C VAL A 157 10.96 -6.07 5.56
N GLU A 158 9.90 -5.33 5.88
CA GLU A 158 8.53 -5.83 5.89
C GLU A 158 8.07 -6.27 4.50
N ASP A 159 8.26 -5.43 3.47
CA ASP A 159 7.92 -5.77 2.08
C ASP A 159 8.71 -7.00 1.58
N PHE A 160 9.97 -7.14 1.97
CA PHE A 160 10.78 -8.31 1.63
C PHE A 160 10.26 -9.60 2.29
N VAL A 161 9.91 -9.54 3.57
CA VAL A 161 9.31 -10.67 4.29
C VAL A 161 7.94 -11.03 3.70
N ALA A 162 7.13 -10.03 3.35
CA ALA A 162 5.84 -10.23 2.70
C ALA A 162 5.99 -10.91 1.33
N ALA A 163 6.93 -10.46 0.50
CA ALA A 163 7.23 -11.08 -0.78
C ALA A 163 7.65 -12.55 -0.62
N LEU A 164 8.52 -12.86 0.35
CA LEU A 164 8.92 -14.24 0.66
C LEU A 164 7.74 -15.09 1.14
N ALA A 165 6.87 -14.55 1.99
CA ALA A 165 5.68 -15.26 2.47
C ALA A 165 4.71 -15.59 1.33
N LEU A 166 4.49 -14.64 0.41
CA LEU A 166 3.66 -14.85 -0.78
C LEU A 166 4.27 -15.89 -1.73
N MET A 167 5.58 -15.85 -1.95
CA MET A 167 6.30 -16.86 -2.74
C MET A 167 6.22 -18.25 -2.10
N ALA A 168 6.38 -18.36 -0.78
CA ALA A 168 6.26 -19.65 -0.09
C ALA A 168 4.85 -20.23 -0.23
N ARG A 169 3.80 -19.41 -0.11
CA ARG A 169 2.41 -19.83 -0.33
C ARG A 169 2.18 -20.29 -1.77
N SER A 170 2.68 -19.55 -2.76
CA SER A 170 2.50 -19.92 -4.16
C SER A 170 3.18 -21.25 -4.48
N ILE A 171 4.40 -21.46 -3.99
CA ILE A 171 5.14 -22.73 -4.13
C ILE A 171 4.38 -23.89 -3.48
N LEU A 172 3.89 -23.72 -2.25
CA LEU A 172 3.09 -24.74 -1.57
C LEU A 172 1.81 -25.07 -2.35
N SER A 173 1.15 -24.07 -2.91
CA SER A 173 -0.06 -24.28 -3.73
C SER A 173 0.22 -25.07 -5.01
N ILE A 174 1.39 -24.87 -5.62
CA ILE A 174 1.82 -25.61 -6.82
C ILE A 174 2.12 -27.07 -6.46
N LEU A 175 2.84 -27.31 -5.35
CA LEU A 175 3.15 -28.66 -4.87
C LEU A 175 1.89 -29.45 -4.47
N SER A 176 0.93 -28.79 -3.83
CA SER A 176 -0.38 -29.37 -3.49
C SER A 176 -1.23 -29.72 -4.71
N CYS A 177 -1.01 -29.09 -5.85
CA CYS A 177 -1.72 -29.37 -7.10
C CYS A 177 -1.03 -30.47 -7.93
N SER A 178 0.18 -30.88 -7.53
CA SER A 178 0.99 -31.91 -8.19
C SER A 178 0.92 -33.29 -7.52
N SER A 179 0.14 -33.44 -6.42
CA SER A 179 -0.16 -34.72 -5.74
C SER A 179 -1.65 -35.03 -5.84
#